data_AF-A0A438CUJ1-F1
#
_entry.id   AF-A0A438CUJ1-F1
#
_cell.length_a   1.000
_cell.length_b   1.000
_cell.length_c   1.000
_cell.angle_alpha   90.00
_cell.angle_beta   90.00
_cell.angle_gamma   90.00
#
_symmetry.space_group_name_H-M   'P 1'
#
loop_
_entity.id
_entity.type
_entity.pdbx_description
1 polymer ?
#
loop_
_entity_poly.entity_id
_entity_poly.type
_entity_poly.pdbx_seq_one_letter_code
_entity_poly.pdbx_strand_id
1 'polypeptide(L)'
;MPCYFLSLFKIPASVATKIERLRRDFLWLGVGEGKRDHLVSWDVVARGGLGFGKIVLRNVTLLGTWLWRYPREGSTLWHQVILSIYESHSNRWDANTIIRWSHRCPWKAIAQVFQEFSKFTRFVVGDGERIRFWEDLWWGDQLWDPNIQDYLE
;
A
#
# COMPACT_ATOMS: atom_id res chain seq x y z
N MET A 1 9.49 13.61 9.98
CA MET A 1 9.56 12.92 8.67
C MET A 1 8.38 13.38 7.83
N PRO A 2 8.57 13.89 6.60
CA PRO A 2 7.44 14.36 5.81
C PRO A 2 6.60 13.15 5.37
N CYS A 3 5.53 12.87 6.10
CA CYS A 3 4.61 11.76 5.80
C CYS A 3 4.01 11.89 4.39
N TYR A 4 3.87 13.13 3.90
CA TYR A 4 3.34 13.45 2.58
C TYR A 4 4.10 12.77 1.45
N PHE A 5 5.44 12.89 1.41
CA PHE A 5 6.24 12.31 0.33
C PHE A 5 6.13 10.78 0.30
N LEU A 6 6.20 10.15 1.48
CA LEU A 6 6.07 8.69 1.63
C LEU A 6 4.64 8.19 1.32
N SER A 7 3.64 9.05 1.29
CA SER A 7 2.27 8.69 0.95
C SER A 7 1.96 8.80 -0.55
N LEU A 8 2.83 9.45 -1.33
CA LEU A 8 2.60 9.74 -2.75
C LEU A 8 3.61 9.10 -3.68
N PHE A 9 4.83 8.84 -3.21
CA PHE A 9 5.93 8.33 -4.04
C PHE A 9 6.61 7.13 -3.40
N LYS A 10 7.05 6.19 -4.24
CA LYS A 10 7.87 5.06 -3.80
C LYS A 10 9.27 5.55 -3.46
N ILE A 11 9.75 5.23 -2.25
CA ILE A 11 11.09 5.60 -1.83
C ILE A 11 12.13 4.70 -2.52
N PRO A 12 13.20 5.26 -3.13
CA PRO A 12 14.32 4.45 -3.61
C PRO A 12 15.03 3.76 -2.44
N ALA A 13 15.44 2.50 -2.62
CA ALA A 13 16.08 1.70 -1.57
C ALA A 13 17.36 2.35 -1.02
N SER A 14 18.15 3.03 -1.86
CA SER A 14 19.35 3.75 -1.45
C SER A 14 19.04 4.91 -0.51
N VAL A 15 17.98 5.68 -0.80
CA VAL A 15 17.51 6.78 0.05
C VAL A 15 16.96 6.25 1.36
N ALA A 16 16.18 5.16 1.32
CA ALA A 16 15.69 4.48 2.51
C ALA A 16 16.86 4.05 3.42
N THR A 17 17.87 3.40 2.86
CA THR A 17 19.07 2.94 3.59
C THR A 17 19.84 4.12 4.19
N LYS A 18 20.00 5.21 3.44
CA LYS A 18 20.67 6.43 3.93
C LYS A 18 19.91 7.06 5.10
N ILE A 19 18.59 7.13 5.02
CA ILE A 19 17.75 7.66 6.10
C ILE A 19 17.81 6.75 7.34
N GLU A 20 17.74 5.44 7.16
CA GLU A 20 17.84 4.49 8.27
C GLU A 20 19.21 4.56 8.96
N ARG A 21 20.29 4.72 8.17
CA ARG A 21 21.63 4.98 8.69
C ARG A 21 21.68 6.28 9.48
N LEU A 22 21.16 7.39 8.96
CA LEU A 22 21.13 8.66 9.68
C LEU A 22 20.34 8.58 11.01
N ARG A 23 19.21 7.85 11.02
CA ARG A 23 18.45 7.62 12.26
C ARG A 23 19.23 6.78 13.28
N ARG A 24 19.93 5.76 12.81
CA ARG A 24 20.80 4.89 13.62
C ARG A 24 21.97 5.67 14.19
N ASP A 25 22.67 6.41 13.33
CA ASP A 25 23.81 7.25 13.70
C ASP A 25 23.37 8.32 14.71
N PHE A 26 22.22 8.97 14.50
CA PHE A 26 21.66 9.92 15.48
C PHE A 26 21.38 9.27 16.85
N LEU A 27 20.76 8.09 16.87
CA LEU A 27 20.42 7.40 18.11
C LEU A 27 21.66 6.97 18.90
N TRP A 28 22.69 6.48 18.22
CA TRP A 28 23.87 5.89 18.87
C TRP A 28 25.05 6.84 19.05
N LEU A 29 25.23 7.84 18.18
CA LEU A 29 26.35 8.78 18.29
C LEU A 29 26.05 9.94 19.26
N GLY A 30 24.79 10.38 19.39
CA GLY A 30 24.44 11.51 20.24
C GLY A 30 25.16 12.83 19.89
N VAL A 31 24.96 13.88 20.69
CA VAL A 31 25.62 15.20 20.53
C VAL A 31 26.95 15.24 21.29
N GLY A 32 27.86 14.30 21.03
CA GLY A 32 29.16 14.27 21.72
C GLY A 32 30.20 13.43 20.99
N GLU A 33 31.44 13.90 21.01
CA GLU A 33 32.58 13.26 20.35
C GLU A 33 32.95 11.95 21.07
N GLY A 34 32.48 10.82 20.56
CA GLY A 34 32.91 9.49 21.00
C GLY A 34 32.05 8.37 20.40
N LYS A 35 32.70 7.32 19.87
CA LYS A 35 32.01 6.07 19.51
C LYS A 35 31.42 5.47 20.79
N ARG A 36 30.09 5.48 20.92
CA ARG A 36 29.38 4.75 21.97
C ARG A 36 29.07 3.34 21.48
N ASP A 37 29.29 2.36 22.35
CA ASP A 37 29.00 0.96 22.04
C ASP A 37 27.49 0.74 21.79
N HIS A 38 27.16 -0.02 20.75
CA HIS A 38 25.79 -0.34 20.39
C HIS A 38 25.19 -1.33 21.40
N LEU A 39 24.55 -0.82 22.46
CA LEU A 39 23.97 -1.64 23.53
C LEU A 39 22.77 -2.49 23.08
N VAL A 40 22.07 -2.12 22.01
CA VAL A 40 20.89 -2.85 21.50
C VAL A 40 20.93 -2.91 19.97
N SER A 41 20.62 -4.08 19.40
CA SER A 41 20.48 -4.25 17.96
C SER A 41 19.44 -3.29 17.37
N TRP A 42 19.77 -2.68 16.22
CA TRP A 42 18.87 -1.78 15.50
C TRP A 42 17.52 -2.43 15.18
N ASP A 43 17.48 -3.74 14.90
CA ASP A 43 16.24 -4.44 14.60
C ASP A 43 15.28 -4.51 15.80
N VAL A 44 15.83 -4.56 17.03
CA VAL A 44 15.03 -4.55 18.25
C VAL A 44 14.44 -3.15 18.47
N VAL A 45 15.24 -2.10 18.28
CA VAL A 45 14.80 -0.71 18.40
C VAL A 45 13.75 -0.35 17.32
N ALA A 46 13.95 -0.81 16.08
CA ALA A 46 13.03 -0.56 14.98
C ALA A 46 11.66 -1.23 15.19
N ARG A 47 11.61 -2.35 15.93
CA ARG A 47 10.37 -3.05 16.30
C ARG A 47 9.73 -2.53 17.58
N GLY A 48 10.53 -2.00 18.52
CA GLY A 48 10.13 -1.67 19.90
C GLY A 48 9.32 -0.38 20.09
N GLY A 49 8.45 0.01 19.15
CA GLY A 49 7.47 1.08 19.38
C GLY A 49 7.99 2.54 19.32
N LEU A 50 9.30 2.77 19.15
CA LEU A 50 9.87 4.12 18.95
C LEU A 50 9.52 4.76 17.58
N GLY A 51 8.79 4.06 16.71
CA GLY A 51 8.40 4.56 15.39
C GLY A 51 9.52 4.57 14.34
N PHE A 52 10.70 4.00 14.65
CA PHE A 52 11.83 3.83 13.73
C PHE A 52 11.75 2.57 12.85
N GLY A 53 10.55 2.02 12.64
CA GLY A 53 10.35 0.87 11.76
C GLY A 53 10.89 1.10 10.34
N LYS A 54 11.07 0.00 9.59
CA LYS A 54 11.60 0.01 8.22
C LYS A 54 10.85 1.04 7.38
N ILE A 55 11.57 2.05 6.88
CA ILE A 55 10.93 3.18 6.18
C ILE A 55 10.21 2.73 4.91
N VAL A 56 10.74 1.69 4.28
CA VAL A 56 10.14 1.04 3.10
C VAL A 56 8.78 0.45 3.46
N LEU A 57 8.65 -0.22 4.60
CA LEU A 57 7.37 -0.79 5.03
C LEU A 57 6.35 0.32 5.27
N ARG A 58 6.74 1.39 5.97
CA ARG A 58 5.88 2.55 6.18
C ARG A 58 5.44 3.21 4.87
N ASN A 59 6.34 3.32 3.88
CA ASN A 59 6.02 3.83 2.55
C ASN A 59 4.98 2.96 1.84
N VAL A 60 5.19 1.64 1.82
CA VAL A 60 4.25 0.68 1.22
C VAL A 60 2.88 0.74 1.91
N THR A 61 2.85 0.78 3.25
CA THR A 61 1.59 0.89 4.01
C THR A 61 0.85 2.18 3.68
N LEU A 62 1.54 3.33 3.63
CA LEU A 62 0.92 4.62 3.30
C LEU A 62 0.39 4.66 1.86
N LEU A 63 1.10 4.07 0.90
CA LEU A 63 0.61 3.91 -0.47
C LEU A 63 -0.62 2.98 -0.52
N GLY A 64 -0.59 1.88 0.24
CA GLY A 64 -1.71 0.95 0.37
C GLY A 64 -2.96 1.60 0.98
N THR A 65 -2.82 2.56 1.90
CA THR A 65 -3.96 3.33 2.44
C THR A 65 -4.74 4.04 1.33
N TRP A 66 -4.07 4.57 0.31
CA TRP A 66 -4.75 5.19 -0.83
C TRP A 66 -5.51 4.17 -1.68
N LEU A 67 -4.90 2.99 -1.92
CA LEU A 67 -5.57 1.89 -2.62
C LEU A 67 -6.82 1.42 -1.88
N TRP A 68 -6.77 1.36 -0.55
CA TRP A 68 -7.93 1.02 0.28
C TRP A 68 -9.05 2.06 0.22
N ARG A 69 -8.68 3.34 0.17
CA ARG A 69 -9.64 4.46 0.09
C ARG A 69 -10.27 4.58 -1.29
N TYR A 70 -9.54 4.24 -2.35
CA TYR A 70 -9.97 4.43 -3.73
C TYR A 70 -11.36 3.86 -4.08
N PRO A 71 -11.65 2.57 -3.82
CA PRO A 71 -13.00 2.04 -4.09
C PRO A 71 -14.06 2.53 -3.10
N ARG A 72 -13.67 2.98 -1.89
CA ARG A 72 -14.58 3.39 -0.80
C ARG A 72 -15.02 4.84 -0.91
N GLU A 73 -14.16 5.72 -1.42
CA GLU A 73 -14.36 7.17 -1.50
C GLU A 73 -14.72 7.63 -2.92
N GLY A 74 -15.49 6.81 -3.65
CA GLY A 74 -15.79 7.03 -5.07
C GLY A 74 -16.52 8.35 -5.41
N SER A 75 -17.15 9.00 -4.43
CA SER A 75 -17.87 10.28 -4.61
C SER A 75 -17.01 11.51 -4.36
N THR A 76 -15.77 11.35 -3.91
CA THR A 76 -14.90 12.47 -3.55
C THR A 76 -14.25 13.13 -4.76
N LEU A 77 -13.95 14.44 -4.66
CA LEU A 77 -13.31 15.19 -5.75
C LEU A 77 -11.97 14.58 -6.17
N TRP A 78 -11.16 14.14 -5.21
CA TRP A 78 -9.86 13.54 -5.53
C TRP A 78 -10.03 12.26 -6.35
N HIS A 79 -11.03 11.43 -6.01
CA HIS A 79 -11.32 10.21 -6.76
C HIS A 79 -11.74 10.55 -8.20
N GLN A 80 -12.63 11.54 -8.38
CA GLN A 80 -13.06 12.00 -9.71
C GLN A 80 -11.90 12.55 -10.55
N VAL A 81 -10.98 13.31 -9.94
CA VAL A 81 -9.77 13.81 -10.62
C VAL A 81 -8.84 12.66 -11.03
N ILE A 82 -8.65 11.67 -10.17
CA ILE A 82 -7.86 10.49 -10.52
C ILE A 82 -8.53 9.70 -11.65
N LEU A 83 -9.85 9.50 -11.58
CA LEU A 83 -10.62 8.85 -12.65
C LEU A 83 -10.48 9.57 -13.99
N SER A 84 -10.60 10.91 -14.01
CA SER A 84 -10.55 11.69 -15.24
C SER A 84 -9.15 11.77 -15.86
N ILE A 85 -8.10 11.75 -15.05
CA ILE A 85 -6.71 11.81 -15.53
C ILE A 85 -6.22 10.44 -16.01
N TYR A 86 -6.60 9.37 -15.31
CA TYR A 86 -6.02 8.03 -15.54
C TYR A 86 -6.94 7.05 -16.24
N GLU A 87 -8.21 7.40 -16.51
CA GLU A 87 -9.20 6.53 -17.17
C GLU A 87 -9.15 5.10 -16.61
N SER A 88 -9.36 4.97 -15.29
CA SER A 88 -9.37 3.65 -14.66
C SER A 88 -10.40 2.75 -15.35
N HIS A 89 -10.05 1.48 -15.60
CA HIS A 89 -10.97 0.50 -16.20
C HIS A 89 -12.32 0.45 -15.47
N SER A 90 -13.33 -0.06 -16.19
CA SER A 90 -14.75 -0.09 -15.83
C SER A 90 -15.08 -0.58 -14.41
N ASN A 91 -14.20 -1.35 -13.76
CA ASN A 91 -14.42 -1.92 -12.44
C ASN A 91 -14.18 -0.96 -11.26
N ARG A 92 -13.71 0.28 -11.46
CA ARG A 92 -13.55 1.33 -10.41
C ARG A 92 -12.66 1.00 -9.19
N TRP A 93 -12.15 -0.23 -9.06
CA TRP A 93 -11.28 -0.67 -7.96
C TRP A 93 -9.94 -1.24 -8.43
N ASP A 94 -9.81 -1.63 -9.71
CA ASP A 94 -8.53 -2.09 -10.26
C ASP A 94 -7.64 -0.91 -10.61
N ALA A 95 -6.61 -0.71 -9.79
CA ALA A 95 -5.60 0.30 -10.03
C ALA A 95 -4.55 -0.13 -11.06
N ASN A 96 -4.63 -1.33 -11.65
CA ASN A 96 -3.80 -1.75 -12.80
C ASN A 96 -4.21 -1.00 -14.07
N THR A 97 -4.05 0.31 -14.07
CA THR A 97 -4.15 1.09 -15.30
C THR A 97 -2.79 1.08 -15.99
N ILE A 98 -2.81 0.91 -17.32
CA ILE A 98 -1.63 1.04 -18.17
C ILE A 98 -1.23 2.53 -18.17
N ILE A 99 -0.46 2.96 -17.17
CA ILE A 99 -0.07 4.36 -17.01
C ILE A 99 1.01 4.68 -18.06
N ARG A 100 0.55 5.20 -19.20
CA ARG A 100 1.36 5.56 -20.38
C ARG A 100 2.21 6.83 -20.19
N TRP A 101 2.20 7.45 -19.00
CA TRP A 101 2.82 8.76 -18.79
C TRP A 101 3.77 8.82 -17.59
N SER A 102 4.86 9.59 -17.81
CA SER A 102 5.88 10.15 -16.90
C SER A 102 6.15 9.46 -15.56
N HIS A 103 7.45 9.29 -15.25
CA HIS A 103 7.97 8.82 -13.97
C HIS A 103 7.55 9.66 -12.73
N ARG A 104 6.87 10.80 -12.92
CA ARG A 104 6.45 11.72 -11.83
C ARG A 104 4.96 11.64 -11.48
N CYS A 105 4.24 10.62 -11.92
CA CYS A 105 2.84 10.43 -11.60
C CYS A 105 2.66 9.82 -10.18
N PRO A 106 2.01 10.51 -9.22
CA PRO A 106 1.76 9.95 -7.88
C PRO A 106 0.90 8.68 -7.93
N TRP A 107 -0.13 8.67 -8.80
CA TRP A 107 -1.01 7.51 -8.96
C TRP A 107 -0.26 6.25 -9.44
N LYS A 108 0.80 6.43 -10.23
CA LYS A 108 1.66 5.32 -10.68
C LYS A 108 2.38 4.64 -9.53
N ALA A 109 2.89 5.41 -8.57
CA ALA A 109 3.54 4.84 -7.39
C ALA A 109 2.55 4.07 -6.51
N ILE A 110 1.32 4.57 -6.40
CA ILE A 110 0.23 3.92 -5.65
C ILE A 110 -0.21 2.63 -6.35
N ALA A 111 -0.50 2.69 -7.66
CA ALA A 111 -0.89 1.55 -8.48
C ALA A 111 0.17 0.43 -8.50
N GLN A 112 1.46 0.76 -8.48
CA GLN A 112 2.54 -0.24 -8.44
C GLN A 112 2.54 -1.12 -7.19
N VAL A 113 1.94 -0.66 -6.08
CA VAL A 113 1.83 -1.45 -4.85
C VAL A 113 0.61 -2.38 -4.89
N PHE A 114 -0.28 -2.22 -5.86
CA PHE A 114 -1.54 -2.95 -5.95
C PHE A 114 -1.37 -4.47 -5.95
N GLN A 115 -0.37 -5.01 -6.67
CA GLN A 115 -0.11 -6.46 -6.72
C GLN A 115 0.27 -7.08 -5.36
N GLU A 116 0.97 -6.33 -4.52
CA GLU A 116 1.29 -6.76 -3.16
C GLU A 116 0.09 -6.55 -2.23
N PHE A 117 -0.63 -5.44 -2.41
CA PHE A 117 -1.79 -5.07 -1.62
C PHE A 117 -2.99 -6.00 -1.82
N SER A 118 -3.26 -6.42 -3.06
CA SER A 118 -4.41 -7.24 -3.43
C SER A 118 -4.44 -8.59 -2.69
N LYS A 119 -3.26 -9.14 -2.39
CA LYS A 119 -3.08 -10.38 -1.60
C LYS A 119 -3.66 -10.26 -0.19
N PHE A 120 -3.67 -9.05 0.38
CA PHE A 120 -4.17 -8.75 1.73
C PHE A 120 -5.60 -8.21 1.73
N THR A 121 -6.20 -8.03 0.57
CA THR A 121 -7.61 -7.62 0.45
C THR A 121 -8.50 -8.80 0.10
N ARG A 122 -9.75 -8.68 0.50
CA ARG A 122 -10.83 -9.60 0.14
C ARG A 122 -12.05 -8.79 -0.24
N PHE A 123 -12.74 -9.22 -1.29
CA PHE A 123 -13.94 -8.57 -1.77
C PHE A 123 -15.18 -9.27 -1.19
N VAL A 124 -16.15 -8.47 -0.80
CA VAL A 124 -17.49 -8.93 -0.41
C VAL A 124 -18.42 -8.67 -1.59
N VAL A 125 -19.22 -9.66 -1.97
CA VAL A 125 -20.20 -9.54 -3.05
C VAL A 125 -21.20 -8.45 -2.67
N GLY A 126 -21.26 -7.39 -3.48
CA GLY A 126 -22.30 -6.36 -3.42
C GLY A 126 -23.39 -6.62 -4.45
N ASP A 127 -23.66 -5.62 -5.29
CA ASP A 127 -24.57 -5.71 -6.45
C ASP A 127 -23.98 -6.42 -7.68
N GLY A 128 -22.69 -6.76 -7.64
CA GLY A 128 -21.98 -7.45 -8.72
C GLY A 128 -21.55 -6.55 -9.88
N GLU A 129 -21.93 -5.27 -9.93
CA GLU A 129 -21.63 -4.39 -11.08
C GLU A 129 -20.13 -4.11 -11.25
N ARG A 130 -19.36 -4.22 -10.17
CA ARG A 130 -17.94 -3.86 -10.14
C ARG A 130 -17.01 -5.04 -9.94
N ILE A 131 -17.53 -6.24 -9.65
CA ILE A 131 -16.72 -7.38 -9.21
C ILE A 131 -16.40 -8.27 -10.41
N ARG A 132 -15.13 -8.66 -10.56
CA ARG A 132 -14.73 -9.67 -11.56
C ARG A 132 -14.75 -11.03 -10.90
N PHE A 133 -15.82 -11.77 -11.16
CA PHE A 133 -16.12 -12.99 -10.44
C PHE A 133 -14.97 -14.01 -10.41
N TRP A 134 -14.22 -14.11 -11.52
CA TRP A 134 -13.12 -15.07 -11.68
C TRP A 134 -11.74 -14.56 -11.27
N GLU A 135 -11.55 -13.24 -11.19
CA GLU A 135 -10.22 -12.63 -10.99
C GLU A 135 -10.02 -12.10 -9.55
N ASP A 136 -11.10 -11.95 -8.79
CA ASP A 136 -11.08 -11.30 -7.48
C ASP A 136 -11.00 -12.31 -6.33
N LEU A 137 -10.22 -11.99 -5.29
CA LEU A 137 -10.10 -12.82 -4.09
C LEU A 137 -11.31 -12.61 -3.15
N TRP A 138 -12.12 -13.64 -3.01
CA TRP A 138 -13.37 -13.62 -2.25
C TRP A 138 -13.19 -13.80 -0.74
N TRP A 139 -14.09 -13.20 0.02
CA TRP A 139 -14.25 -13.55 1.42
C TRP A 139 -14.97 -14.91 1.55
N GLY A 140 -14.23 -15.95 1.96
CA GLY A 140 -14.73 -17.31 2.14
C GLY A 140 -14.18 -18.27 1.08
N ASP A 141 -13.05 -18.92 1.38
CA ASP A 141 -12.53 -20.04 0.59
C ASP A 141 -13.32 -21.33 0.88
N GLN A 142 -14.64 -21.28 0.71
CA GLN A 142 -15.43 -22.49 0.45
C GLN A 142 -15.83 -22.42 -1.02
N LEU A 143 -14.93 -23.00 -1.83
CA LEU A 143 -15.27 -23.52 -3.14
C LEU A 143 -16.62 -24.22 -3.07
N TRP A 144 -17.62 -23.61 -3.74
CA TRP A 144 -18.67 -24.30 -4.47
C TRP A 144 -19.19 -25.58 -3.79
N ASP A 145 -20.21 -25.45 -2.94
CA ASP A 145 -21.02 -26.61 -2.57
C ASP A 145 -21.73 -27.11 -3.85
N PRO A 146 -21.44 -28.33 -4.35
CA PRO A 146 -22.03 -28.83 -5.59
C PRO A 146 -23.54 -29.12 -5.50
N ASN A 147 -24.19 -28.87 -4.35
CA ASN A 147 -25.62 -29.19 -4.13
C ASN A 147 -26.59 -28.01 -4.32
N ILE A 148 -26.27 -27.02 -5.15
CA ILE A 148 -27.21 -25.91 -5.47
C ILE A 148 -28.45 -26.38 -6.26
N GLN A 149 -28.49 -27.61 -6.76
CA GLN A 149 -29.68 -28.16 -7.42
C GLN A 149 -30.85 -28.49 -6.47
N ASP A 150 -30.62 -28.61 -5.15
CA ASP A 150 -31.68 -28.97 -4.18
C ASP A 150 -32.49 -27.77 -3.67
N TYR A 151 -32.17 -26.53 -4.08
CA TYR A 151 -32.84 -25.31 -3.61
C TYR A 151 -33.80 -24.68 -4.64
N LEU A 152 -34.10 -25.38 -5.74
CA LEU A 152 -35.09 -24.94 -6.75
C LEU A 152 -36.15 -26.01 -7.04
N GLU A 153 -36.70 -26.63 -5.98
CA GLU A 153 -38.06 -27.19 -5.98
C GLU A 153 -38.96 -26.41 -5.02
#